data_AF-A0A5B8FUR2-F1
#
_entry.id   AF-A0A5B8FUR2-F1
#
_cell.length_a   1.000
_cell.length_b   1.000
_cell.length_c   1.000
_cell.angle_alpha   90.00
_cell.angle_beta   90.00
_cell.angle_gamma   90.00
#
_symmetry.space_group_name_H-M   'P 1'
#
loop_
_entity.id
_entity.type
_entity.pdbx_description
1 polymer ?
#
loop_
_entity_poly.entity_id
_entity_poly.type
_entity_poly.pdbx_seq_one_letter_code
_entity_poly.pdbx_strand_id
1 'polypeptide(L)'
;MRTLTFGALRQANDTRQMEWPGSEQADVAFRAVEVAGEFGEVSEAVKKHLRAIRGIKGSTATVEDIADEMADALIALDLLASELGIDLSTAIARKFNRTSAEHGMQTRLPE
;
A
#
# COMPACT_ATOMS: atom_id res chain seq x y z
N MET A 1 3.58 -19.88 11.08
CA MET A 1 3.08 -18.56 10.61
C MET A 1 3.32 -18.50 9.11
N ARG A 2 2.32 -18.12 8.31
CA ARG A 2 2.56 -17.82 6.88
C ARG A 2 3.04 -16.38 6.77
N THR A 3 4.14 -16.17 6.09
CA THR A 3 4.71 -14.83 5.85
C THR A 3 4.26 -14.36 4.49
N LEU A 4 3.57 -13.22 4.43
CA LEU A 4 3.27 -12.55 3.16
C LEU A 4 4.57 -11.94 2.60
N THR A 5 4.80 -12.10 1.29
CA THR A 5 5.90 -11.45 0.57
C THR A 5 5.34 -10.57 -0.54
N PHE A 6 6.13 -9.59 -1.01
CA PHE A 6 5.74 -8.76 -2.16
C PHE A 6 5.48 -9.61 -3.41
N GLY A 7 6.29 -10.65 -3.66
CA GLY A 7 6.04 -11.57 -4.77
C GLY A 7 4.73 -12.36 -4.63
N ALA A 8 4.40 -12.79 -3.41
CA ALA A 8 3.12 -13.47 -3.17
C ALA A 8 1.92 -12.51 -3.33
N LEU A 9 2.07 -11.25 -2.90
CA LEU A 9 1.07 -10.21 -3.14
C LEU A 9 0.88 -9.97 -4.64
N ARG A 10 1.98 -9.75 -5.38
CA ARG A 10 1.94 -9.54 -6.84
C ARG A 10 1.22 -10.68 -7.55
N GLN A 11 1.62 -11.92 -7.26
CA GLN A 11 1.00 -13.10 -7.87
C GLN A 11 -0.51 -13.17 -7.56
N ALA A 12 -0.91 -12.90 -6.32
CA ALA A 12 -2.32 -12.92 -5.93
C ALA A 12 -3.11 -11.78 -6.60
N ASN A 13 -2.53 -10.58 -6.69
CA ASN A 13 -3.11 -9.45 -7.40
C ASN A 13 -3.30 -9.74 -8.88
N ASP A 14 -2.25 -10.20 -9.58
CA ASP A 14 -2.34 -10.55 -11.00
C ASP A 14 -3.42 -11.61 -11.24
N THR A 15 -3.50 -12.63 -10.36
CA THR A 15 -4.54 -13.66 -10.43
C THR A 15 -5.93 -13.08 -10.25
N ARG A 16 -6.13 -12.29 -9.19
CA ARG A 16 -7.42 -11.68 -8.87
C ARG A 16 -7.86 -10.70 -9.95
N GLN A 17 -6.94 -9.97 -10.58
CA GLN A 17 -7.27 -9.03 -11.65
C GLN A 17 -7.85 -9.70 -12.89
N MET A 18 -7.45 -10.95 -13.19
CA MET A 18 -8.07 -11.73 -14.27
C MET A 18 -9.53 -12.11 -13.98
N GLU A 19 -9.91 -12.17 -12.71
CA GLU A 19 -11.26 -12.54 -12.26
C GLU A 19 -12.14 -11.30 -12.00
N TRP A 20 -11.53 -10.13 -11.86
CA TRP A 20 -12.19 -8.90 -11.44
C TRP A 20 -12.89 -8.20 -12.61
N PRO A 21 -14.23 -8.07 -12.61
CA PRO A 21 -14.94 -7.44 -13.73
C PRO A 21 -14.53 -5.98 -13.95
N GLY A 22 -14.23 -5.61 -15.20
CA GLY A 22 -13.86 -4.24 -15.56
C GLY A 22 -12.39 -3.90 -15.33
N SER A 23 -11.58 -4.85 -14.82
CA SER A 23 -10.16 -4.63 -14.58
C SER A 23 -9.38 -4.26 -15.83
N GLU A 24 -9.85 -4.68 -17.00
CA GLU A 24 -9.24 -4.37 -18.31
C GLU A 24 -9.28 -2.87 -18.66
N GLN A 25 -10.08 -2.08 -17.94
CA GLN A 25 -10.21 -0.63 -18.12
C GLN A 25 -9.36 0.18 -17.12
N ALA A 26 -8.74 -0.49 -16.14
CA ALA A 26 -7.98 0.15 -15.08
C ALA A 26 -6.53 0.43 -15.51
N ASP A 27 -6.36 1.37 -16.43
CA ASP A 27 -5.05 1.78 -16.95
C ASP A 27 -4.14 2.45 -15.90
N VAL A 28 -2.91 2.78 -16.29
CA VAL A 28 -1.93 3.46 -15.42
C VAL A 28 -2.49 4.72 -14.77
N ALA A 29 -3.29 5.52 -15.49
CA ALA A 29 -3.86 6.76 -14.96
C ALA A 29 -4.92 6.47 -13.90
N PHE A 30 -5.80 5.48 -14.15
CA PHE A 30 -6.76 4.99 -13.17
C PHE A 30 -6.05 4.50 -11.91
N ARG A 31 -5.04 3.63 -12.05
CA ARG A 31 -4.28 3.09 -10.91
C ARG A 31 -3.57 4.17 -10.10
N ALA A 32 -3.04 5.20 -10.75
CA ALA A 32 -2.42 6.32 -10.05
C ALA A 32 -3.43 7.10 -9.19
N VAL A 33 -4.66 7.29 -9.70
CA VAL A 33 -5.74 7.92 -8.94
C VAL A 33 -6.26 7.01 -7.83
N GLU A 34 -6.38 5.71 -8.08
CA GLU A 34 -6.76 4.69 -7.09
C GLU A 34 -5.80 4.73 -5.90
N VAL A 35 -4.47 4.70 -6.13
CA VAL A 35 -3.47 4.84 -5.07
C VAL A 35 -3.69 6.13 -4.25
N ALA A 36 -3.95 7.26 -4.91
CA ALA A 36 -4.22 8.50 -4.19
C ALA A 36 -5.52 8.43 -3.36
N GLY A 37 -6.54 7.72 -3.87
CA GLY A 37 -7.80 7.42 -3.16
C GLY A 37 -7.55 6.63 -1.88
N GLU A 38 -6.89 5.48 -1.98
CA GLU A 38 -6.65 4.59 -0.83
C GLU A 38 -5.81 5.26 0.28
N PHE A 39 -4.77 6.02 -0.09
CA PHE A 39 -4.01 6.80 0.90
C PHE A 39 -4.83 7.97 1.51
N GLY A 40 -5.83 8.45 0.79
CA GLY A 40 -6.86 9.35 1.32
C GLY A 40 -7.75 8.66 2.36
N GLU A 41 -8.13 7.41 2.12
CA GLU A 41 -8.92 6.60 3.07
C GLU A 41 -8.13 6.30 4.35
N VAL A 42 -6.84 5.95 4.23
CA VAL A 42 -5.91 5.87 5.38
C VAL A 42 -5.93 7.16 6.19
N SER A 43 -5.83 8.31 5.53
CA SER A 43 -5.83 9.62 6.19
C SER A 43 -7.17 9.90 6.91
N GLU A 44 -8.29 9.52 6.29
CA GLU A 44 -9.63 9.65 6.86
C GLU A 44 -9.82 8.74 8.08
N ALA A 45 -9.40 7.48 8.00
CA ALA A 45 -9.45 6.52 9.10
C ALA A 45 -8.62 6.99 10.30
N VAL A 46 -7.39 7.45 10.07
CA VAL A 46 -6.55 8.05 11.13
C VAL A 46 -7.24 9.27 11.75
N LYS A 47 -7.82 10.16 10.93
CA LYS A 47 -8.56 11.33 11.43
C LYS A 47 -9.77 10.92 12.28
N LYS A 48 -10.54 9.92 11.85
CA LYS A 48 -11.71 9.36 12.59
C LYS A 48 -11.28 8.68 13.89
N HIS A 49 -10.14 7.99 13.91
CA HIS A 49 -9.57 7.41 15.11
C HIS A 49 -9.13 8.49 16.11
N LEU A 50 -8.41 9.51 15.64
CA LEU A 50 -8.01 10.65 16.45
C LEU A 50 -9.23 11.41 17.00
N ARG A 51 -10.30 11.51 16.22
CA ARG A 51 -11.58 12.09 16.64
C ARG A 51 -12.15 11.32 17.85
N ALA A 52 -12.17 10.00 17.78
CA ALA A 52 -12.66 9.13 18.86
C ALA A 52 -11.88 9.34 20.17
N ILE A 53 -10.55 9.27 20.11
CA ILE A 53 -9.71 9.36 21.32
C ILE A 53 -9.64 10.79 21.89
N ARG A 54 -9.94 11.81 21.07
CA ARG A 54 -9.94 13.23 21.49
C ARG A 54 -11.33 13.74 21.89
N GLY A 55 -12.38 12.92 21.81
CA GLY A 55 -13.76 13.32 22.13
C GLY A 55 -14.35 14.37 21.18
N ILE A 56 -13.86 14.43 19.93
CA ILE A 56 -14.39 15.33 18.90
C ILE A 56 -15.67 14.70 18.32
N LYS A 57 -16.73 15.47 18.10
CA LYS A 57 -18.00 14.96 17.54
C LYS A 57 -17.85 14.53 16.07
N GLY A 58 -18.44 13.38 15.70
CA GLY A 58 -18.49 12.87 14.32
C GLY A 58 -18.29 11.34 14.24
N SER A 59 -18.15 10.80 13.02
CA SER A 59 -17.89 9.36 12.80
C SER A 59 -16.52 8.93 13.34
N THR A 60 -16.41 7.74 13.91
CA THR A 60 -15.15 7.24 14.50
C THR A 60 -14.60 6.08 13.70
N ALA A 61 -13.34 5.73 13.96
CA ALA A 61 -12.68 4.55 13.40
C ALA A 61 -11.80 3.91 14.47
N THR A 62 -11.58 2.60 14.35
CA THR A 62 -10.68 1.81 15.20
C THR A 62 -9.28 1.76 14.60
N VAL A 63 -8.35 1.07 15.27
CA VAL A 63 -7.02 0.79 14.70
C VAL A 63 -7.12 -0.28 13.61
N GLU A 64 -8.08 -1.19 13.74
CA GLU A 64 -8.40 -2.21 12.74
C GLU A 64 -8.88 -1.55 11.44
N ASP A 65 -9.76 -0.54 11.52
CA ASP A 65 -10.17 0.22 10.33
C ASP A 65 -8.94 0.85 9.63
N ILE A 66 -8.01 1.44 10.40
CA ILE A 66 -6.76 1.99 9.82
C ILE A 66 -5.93 0.89 9.15
N ALA A 67 -5.88 -0.30 9.74
CA ALA A 67 -5.11 -1.42 9.21
C ALA A 67 -5.69 -1.92 7.88
N ASP A 68 -7.01 -1.96 7.75
CA ASP A 68 -7.70 -2.32 6.50
C ASP A 68 -7.37 -1.29 5.40
N GLU A 69 -7.49 0.02 5.67
CA GLU A 69 -7.14 1.05 4.67
C GLU A 69 -5.65 1.02 4.28
N MET A 70 -4.76 0.70 5.24
CA MET A 70 -3.33 0.53 4.93
C MET A 70 -3.09 -0.70 4.04
N ALA A 71 -3.88 -1.76 4.20
CA ALA A 71 -3.78 -2.94 3.35
C ALA A 71 -4.26 -2.62 1.93
N ASP A 72 -5.38 -1.92 1.78
CA ASP A 72 -5.90 -1.49 0.47
C ASP A 72 -4.92 -0.54 -0.23
N ALA A 73 -4.32 0.40 0.49
CA ALA A 73 -3.27 1.27 -0.05
C ALA A 73 -2.05 0.50 -0.59
N LEU A 74 -1.61 -0.57 0.10
CA LEU A 74 -0.50 -1.40 -0.38
C LEU A 74 -0.90 -2.28 -1.57
N ILE A 75 -2.12 -2.78 -1.59
CA ILE A 75 -2.68 -3.55 -2.71
C ILE A 75 -2.74 -2.67 -3.98
N ALA A 76 -3.31 -1.47 -3.88
CA ALA A 76 -3.40 -0.53 -5.00
C ALA A 76 -2.02 -0.08 -5.48
N LEU A 77 -1.08 0.15 -4.56
CA LEU A 77 0.29 0.52 -4.94
C LEU A 77 1.00 -0.60 -5.70
N ASP A 78 0.79 -1.86 -5.31
CA ASP A 78 1.33 -3.01 -6.04
C ASP A 78 0.70 -3.16 -7.43
N LEU A 79 -0.61 -2.94 -7.57
CA LEU A 79 -1.30 -2.95 -8.86
C LEU A 79 -0.75 -1.88 -9.81
N LEU A 80 -0.57 -0.65 -9.33
CA LEU A 80 0.08 0.41 -10.10
C LEU A 80 1.52 0.04 -10.49
N ALA A 81 2.27 -0.56 -9.55
CA ALA A 81 3.62 -1.02 -9.84
C ALA A 81 3.63 -2.12 -10.91
N SER A 82 2.60 -2.98 -10.97
CA SER A 82 2.44 -3.97 -12.03
C SER A 82 2.26 -3.33 -13.40
N GLU A 83 1.34 -2.37 -13.52
CA GLU A 83 1.12 -1.62 -14.77
C GLU A 83 2.36 -0.87 -15.25
N LEU A 84 3.21 -0.42 -14.33
CA LEU A 84 4.45 0.30 -14.65
C LEU A 84 5.68 -0.62 -14.84
N GLY A 85 5.54 -1.93 -14.68
CA GLY A 85 6.67 -2.88 -14.76
C GLY A 85 7.71 -2.71 -13.64
N ILE A 86 7.26 -2.28 -12.45
CA ILE A 86 8.10 -2.04 -11.27
C ILE A 86 8.05 -3.24 -10.32
N ASP A 87 9.22 -3.78 -10.00
CA ASP A 87 9.42 -4.68 -8.85
C ASP A 87 9.57 -3.86 -7.57
N LEU A 88 8.53 -3.85 -6.74
CA LEU A 88 8.53 -3.14 -5.46
C LEU A 88 9.56 -3.70 -4.49
N SER A 89 9.83 -5.01 -4.50
CA SER A 89 10.82 -5.63 -3.60
C SER A 89 12.20 -5.04 -3.84
N THR A 90 12.63 -5.03 -5.11
CA THR A 90 13.92 -4.45 -5.51
C THR A 90 13.95 -2.95 -5.31
N ALA A 91 12.86 -2.24 -5.66
CA ALA A 91 12.81 -0.78 -5.53
C ALA A 91 12.92 -0.34 -4.07
N ILE A 92 12.23 -1.03 -3.15
CA ILE A 92 12.25 -0.78 -1.70
C ILE A 92 13.62 -1.11 -1.13
N ALA A 93 14.16 -2.31 -1.40
CA ALA A 93 15.47 -2.74 -0.88
C ALA A 93 16.56 -1.72 -1.26
N ARG A 94 16.63 -1.35 -2.55
CA ARG A 94 17.56 -0.34 -3.06
C ARG A 94 17.38 1.02 -2.40
N LYS A 95 16.14 1.52 -2.30
CA LYS A 95 15.87 2.84 -1.71
C LYS A 95 16.22 2.87 -0.22
N PHE A 96 15.83 1.83 0.52
CA PHE A 96 16.14 1.68 1.94
C PHE A 96 17.65 1.66 2.17
N ASN A 97 18.37 0.77 1.47
CA ASN A 97 19.82 0.60 1.61
C ASN A 97 20.59 1.89 1.27
N ARG A 98 20.15 2.62 0.23
CA ARG A 98 20.71 3.93 -0.11
C ARG A 98 20.54 4.93 1.03
N THR A 99 19.33 5.11 1.56
CA THR A 99 19.08 6.02 2.69
C THR A 99 19.92 5.63 3.92
N SER A 100 20.02 4.32 4.21
CA SER A 100 20.87 3.85 5.31
C SER A 100 22.35 4.18 5.10
N ALA A 101 22.86 4.09 3.87
CA ALA A 101 24.23 4.48 3.55
C ALA A 101 24.44 6.00 3.67
N GLU A 102 23.51 6.82 3.17
CA GLU A 102 23.55 8.29 3.24
C GLU A 102 23.68 8.79 4.69
N HIS A 103 23.08 8.07 5.64
CA HIS A 103 23.11 8.42 7.07
C HIS A 103 24.08 7.58 7.92
N GLY A 104 24.99 6.81 7.31
CA GLY A 104 25.99 6.03 8.04
C GLY A 104 25.42 4.90 8.92
N MET A 105 24.18 4.46 8.63
CA MET A 105 23.52 3.37 9.36
C MET A 105 24.03 2.01 8.87
N GLN A 106 23.97 0.99 9.73
CA GLN A 106 24.42 -0.39 9.41
C GLN A 106 23.31 -1.30 8.88
N THR A 107 22.06 -1.05 9.25
CA THR A 107 20.91 -1.89 8.88
C THR A 107 20.69 -1.88 7.36
N ARG A 108 20.46 -3.06 6.76
CA ARG A 108 20.18 -3.23 5.33
C ARG A 108 19.06 -4.24 5.12
N LEU A 109 18.34 -4.09 4.03
CA LEU A 109 17.45 -5.11 3.47
C LEU A 109 18.24 -6.00 2.48
N PRO A 110 17.85 -7.27 2.33
CA PRO A 110 18.38 -8.12 1.26
C PRO A 110 17.99 -7.57 -0.11
N GLU A 111 18.90 -7.68 -1.07
CA GLU A 111 18.69 -7.33 -2.49
C GLU A 111 18.49 -8.58 -3.34
#